data_AF-A0A2N5UW98-F1
#
_entry.id   AF-A0A2N5UW98-F1
#
_cell.length_a   1.000
_cell.length_b   1.000
_cell.length_c   1.000
_cell.angle_alpha   90.00
_cell.angle_beta   90.00
_cell.angle_gamma   90.00
#
_symmetry.space_group_name_H-M   'P 1'
#
loop_
_entity.id
_entity.type
_entity.pdbx_description
1 polymer ?
#
loop_
_entity_poly.entity_id
_entity_poly.type
_entity_poly.pdbx_seq_one_letter_code
_entity_poly.pdbx_strand_id
1 'polypeptide(L)'
;MNFQQIAAFLRNGTEEQTITAPDIRVLSGWSKSTLVSYNAAVKKFVTFKKESKEGCYRLPITTRNVYEFVTWAGWGEGNKGTNNILASSLTKYLHGLKAWHTFHNADYPHATAKRVKLMLKASGQQDA
;
A
#
# COMPACT_ATOMS: atom_id res chain seq x y z
N MET A 1 12.96 -17.06 7.43
CA MET A 1 12.30 -15.89 6.80
C MET A 1 13.12 -14.66 7.16
N ASN A 2 13.48 -13.79 6.21
CA ASN A 2 14.30 -12.60 6.53
C ASN A 2 13.39 -11.39 6.76
N PHE A 3 13.18 -11.01 8.02
CA PHE A 3 12.32 -9.88 8.38
C PHE A 3 12.87 -8.53 7.92
N GLN A 4 14.18 -8.38 7.72
CA GLN A 4 14.77 -7.14 7.21
C GLN A 4 14.28 -6.80 5.80
N GLN A 5 14.03 -7.82 4.96
CA GLN A 5 13.54 -7.62 3.60
C GLN A 5 12.10 -7.10 3.55
N ILE A 6 11.34 -7.29 4.63
CA ILE A 6 9.92 -6.94 4.73
C ILE A 6 9.61 -5.96 5.88
N ALA A 7 10.64 -5.26 6.36
CA ALA A 7 10.55 -4.44 7.58
C ALA A 7 9.43 -3.38 7.56
N ALA A 8 9.10 -2.80 6.39
CA ALA A 8 8.02 -1.81 6.31
C ALA A 8 6.64 -2.48 6.45
N PHE A 9 6.46 -3.67 5.88
CA PHE A 9 5.22 -4.44 6.00
C PHE A 9 4.94 -4.86 7.45
N LEU A 10 5.99 -5.15 8.22
CA LEU A 10 5.87 -5.56 9.62
C LEU A 10 5.46 -4.43 10.57
N ARG A 11 5.53 -3.16 10.15
CA ARG A 11 5.12 -2.01 10.96
C ARG A 11 3.63 -1.75 10.83
N ASN A 12 2.98 -1.35 11.92
CA ASN A 12 1.60 -0.89 11.90
C ASN A 12 1.58 0.63 11.68
N GLY A 13 1.46 1.05 10.42
CA GLY A 13 1.72 2.43 10.03
C GLY A 13 3.17 2.83 10.30
N THR A 14 3.37 3.79 11.21
CA THR A 14 4.70 4.26 11.62
C THR A 14 5.25 3.53 12.84
N GLU A 15 4.55 2.55 13.38
CA GLU A 15 4.93 1.91 14.64
C GLU A 15 5.55 0.55 14.46
N GLU A 16 6.57 0.28 15.28
CA GLU A 16 7.15 -1.05 15.39
C GLU A 16 6.19 -1.99 16.12
N GLN A 17 6.21 -3.24 15.71
CA GLN A 17 5.35 -4.30 16.25
C GLN A 17 6.24 -5.48 16.64
N THR A 18 5.95 -6.08 17.79
CA THR A 18 6.56 -7.34 18.17
C THR A 18 5.89 -8.46 17.40
N ILE A 19 6.66 -9.21 16.62
CA ILE A 19 6.14 -10.33 15.82
C ILE A 19 5.87 -11.53 16.74
N THR A 20 4.62 -11.96 16.77
CA THR A 20 4.14 -13.09 17.57
C THR A 20 4.12 -14.40 16.75
N ALA A 21 3.90 -15.54 17.41
CA ALA A 21 3.80 -16.83 16.72
C ALA A 21 2.63 -16.90 15.71
N PRO A 22 1.42 -16.37 16.00
CA PRO A 22 0.36 -16.21 14.99
C PRO A 22 0.79 -15.41 13.77
N ASP A 23 1.51 -14.30 13.95
CA ASP A 23 1.99 -13.46 12.86
C ASP A 23 2.93 -14.23 11.92
N ILE A 24 3.82 -15.05 12.49
CA ILE A 24 4.71 -15.93 11.70
C ILE A 24 3.88 -16.92 10.86
N ARG A 25 2.79 -17.47 11.40
CA ARG A 25 1.89 -18.36 10.65
C ARG A 25 1.19 -17.63 9.51
N VAL A 26 0.68 -16.43 9.74
CA VAL A 26 0.07 -15.60 8.68
C VAL A 26 1.10 -15.29 7.58
N LEU A 27 2.30 -14.86 7.98
CA LEU A 27 3.41 -14.57 7.06
C LEU A 27 3.82 -15.79 6.22
N SER A 28 3.76 -17.00 6.80
CA SER A 28 4.04 -18.24 6.08
C SER A 28 3.01 -18.60 5.00
N GLY A 29 1.84 -17.96 5.02
CA GLY A 29 0.81 -18.11 3.99
C GLY A 29 1.15 -17.45 2.64
N TRP A 30 2.20 -16.62 2.58
CA TRP A 30 2.65 -15.98 1.35
C TRP A 30 4.06 -16.42 0.95
N SER A 31 4.32 -16.45 -0.36
CA SER A 31 5.68 -16.65 -0.85
C SER A 31 6.60 -15.48 -0.49
N LYS A 32 7.90 -15.73 -0.41
CA LYS A 32 8.91 -14.68 -0.14
C LYS A 32 8.82 -13.53 -1.15
N SER A 33 8.66 -13.83 -2.44
CA SER A 33 8.54 -12.82 -3.50
C SER A 33 7.29 -11.97 -3.35
N THR A 34 6.16 -12.58 -2.97
CA THR A 34 4.90 -11.85 -2.71
C THR A 34 5.08 -10.85 -1.58
N LEU A 35 5.69 -11.27 -0.48
CA LEU A 35 5.92 -10.40 0.67
C LEU A 35 6.87 -9.24 0.38
N VAL A 36 7.92 -9.48 -0.41
CA VAL A 36 8.81 -8.40 -0.88
C VAL A 36 8.03 -7.40 -1.74
N SER A 37 7.12 -7.87 -2.60
CA SER A 37 6.25 -7.00 -3.40
C SER A 37 5.27 -6.20 -2.52
N TYR A 38 4.66 -6.83 -1.51
CA TYR A 38 3.80 -6.14 -0.55
C TYR A 38 4.56 -5.11 0.28
N ASN A 39 5.77 -5.44 0.73
CA ASN A 39 6.64 -4.49 1.41
C ASN A 39 7.00 -3.28 0.53
N ALA A 40 7.23 -3.49 -0.78
CA ALA A 40 7.44 -2.38 -1.71
C ALA A 40 6.20 -1.46 -1.82
N ALA A 41 4.99 -2.05 -1.81
CA ALA A 41 3.74 -1.29 -1.77
C ALA A 41 3.62 -0.42 -0.51
N VAL A 42 3.90 -1.01 0.66
CA VAL A 42 3.89 -0.29 1.94
C VAL A 42 4.93 0.83 1.95
N LYS A 43 6.15 0.58 1.45
CA LYS A 43 7.17 1.62 1.31
C LYS A 43 6.70 2.80 0.45
N LYS A 44 6.07 2.53 -0.70
CA LYS A 44 5.54 3.60 -1.58
C LYS A 44 4.45 4.40 -0.87
N PHE A 45 3.56 3.74 -0.12
CA PHE A 45 2.53 4.40 0.67
C PHE A 45 3.12 5.24 1.82
N VAL A 46 4.15 4.75 2.51
CA VAL A 46 4.87 5.53 3.53
C VAL A 46 5.50 6.79 2.92
N THR A 47 6.07 6.70 1.72
CA THR A 47 6.60 7.88 1.00
C THR A 47 5.49 8.89 0.72
N PHE A 48 4.34 8.44 0.19
CA PHE A 48 3.16 9.29 0.01
C PHE A 48 2.77 10.03 1.30
N LYS A 49 2.65 9.30 2.41
CA LYS A 49 2.28 9.88 3.71
C LYS A 49 3.28 10.93 4.21
N LYS A 50 4.57 10.70 4.00
CA LYS A 50 5.64 11.67 4.32
C LYS A 50 5.51 12.95 3.49
N GLU A 51 5.26 12.83 2.19
CA GLU A 51 5.07 13.99 1.30
C GLU A 51 3.78 14.76 1.63
N SER A 52 2.72 14.06 2.05
CA SER A 52 1.47 14.68 2.52
C SER A 52 1.54 15.29 3.93
N LYS A 53 2.73 15.34 4.55
CA LYS A 53 2.98 15.86 5.91
C LYS A 53 2.24 15.13 7.04
N GLU A 54 1.74 13.92 6.80
CA GLU A 54 1.14 13.04 7.82
C GLU A 54 2.17 11.99 8.25
N GLY A 55 3.16 12.42 9.04
CA GLY A 55 4.35 11.64 9.38
C GLY A 55 4.16 10.51 10.40
N CYS A 56 3.12 10.60 11.25
CA CYS A 56 2.78 9.59 12.26
C CYS A 56 1.34 9.11 12.04
N TYR A 57 1.14 7.80 11.90
CA TYR A 57 -0.18 7.19 11.74
C TYR A 57 -0.14 5.70 12.05
N ARG A 58 -1.30 5.12 12.34
CA ARG A 58 -1.51 3.67 12.47
C ARG A 58 -2.56 3.21 11.46
N LEU A 59 -2.67 1.90 11.27
CA LEU A 59 -3.81 1.28 10.59
C LEU A 59 -5.07 1.39 11.47
N PRO A 60 -6.28 1.40 10.89
CA PRO A 60 -6.57 1.28 9.46
C PRO A 60 -6.31 2.59 8.68
N ILE A 61 -5.92 2.47 7.41
CA ILE A 61 -5.90 3.64 6.52
C ILE A 61 -7.34 4.04 6.16
N THR A 62 -7.56 5.34 5.99
CA THR A 62 -8.90 5.84 5.68
C THR A 62 -9.22 5.68 4.19
N THR A 63 -10.52 5.73 3.86
CA THR A 63 -11.02 5.91 2.48
C THR A 63 -10.33 7.08 1.77
N ARG A 64 -10.14 8.21 2.48
CA ARG A 64 -9.46 9.39 1.95
C ARG A 64 -8.02 9.06 1.56
N ASN A 65 -7.28 8.38 2.43
CA ASN A 65 -5.89 8.01 2.15
C ASN A 65 -5.76 7.10 0.92
N VAL A 66 -6.71 6.19 0.69
CA VAL A 66 -6.69 5.35 -0.52
C VAL A 66 -6.89 6.18 -1.78
N TYR A 67 -7.85 7.11 -1.79
CA TYR A 67 -8.07 7.98 -2.96
C TYR A 67 -6.88 8.90 -3.20
N GLU A 68 -6.39 9.58 -2.17
CA GLU A 68 -5.22 10.46 -2.27
C GLU A 68 -3.98 9.71 -2.75
N PHE A 69 -3.74 8.50 -2.23
CA PHE A 69 -2.63 7.66 -2.68
C PHE A 69 -2.74 7.27 -4.16
N VAL A 70 -3.93 6.87 -4.62
CA VAL A 70 -4.15 6.51 -6.03
C VAL A 70 -3.97 7.72 -6.94
N THR A 71 -4.45 8.89 -6.53
CA THR A 71 -4.23 10.15 -7.26
C THR A 71 -2.76 10.55 -7.29
N TRP A 72 -2.05 10.42 -6.16
CA TRP A 72 -0.64 10.79 -6.05
C TRP A 72 0.29 9.85 -6.82
N ALA A 73 0.00 8.54 -6.82
CA ALA A 73 0.84 7.52 -7.46
C ALA A 73 0.49 7.29 -8.94
N GLY A 74 -0.73 7.59 -9.36
CA GLY A 74 -1.20 7.40 -10.72
C GLY A 74 -0.78 8.54 -11.66
N TRP A 75 -0.70 8.23 -12.96
CA TRP A 75 -0.63 9.24 -14.00
C TRP A 75 -1.97 10.01 -14.08
N GLY A 76 -1.89 11.35 -14.14
CA GLY A 76 -3.06 12.24 -14.19
C GLY A 76 -2.71 13.64 -14.73
N GLU A 77 -3.69 14.31 -15.36
CA GLU A 77 -3.58 15.73 -15.72
C GLU A 77 -3.38 16.57 -14.44
N GLY A 78 -2.17 17.09 -14.26
CA GLY A 78 -1.78 17.89 -13.09
C GLY A 78 -0.65 17.30 -12.25
N ASN A 79 -0.25 16.04 -12.46
CA ASN A 79 0.82 15.40 -11.68
C ASN A 79 2.07 15.10 -12.55
N LYS A 80 3.00 16.06 -12.61
CA LYS A 80 4.32 15.92 -13.28
C LYS A 80 5.40 15.30 -12.36
N GLY A 81 5.00 14.53 -11.35
CA GLY A 81 5.92 13.97 -10.37
C GLY A 81 6.73 12.79 -10.92
N THR A 82 8.00 12.69 -10.51
CA THR A 82 8.89 11.53 -10.78
C THR A 82 8.44 10.23 -10.09
N ASN A 83 7.35 10.29 -9.32
CA ASN A 83 6.83 9.20 -8.50
C ASN A 83 5.73 8.38 -9.19
N ASN A 84 5.27 8.78 -10.38
CA ASN A 84 4.18 8.15 -11.08
C ASN A 84 4.52 6.71 -11.47
N ILE A 85 3.57 5.80 -11.29
CA ILE A 85 3.70 4.40 -11.67
C ILE A 85 2.54 3.98 -12.58
N LEU A 86 2.80 2.98 -13.42
CA LEU A 86 1.77 2.38 -14.27
C LEU A 86 0.56 1.91 -13.44
N ALA A 87 -0.64 2.02 -14.00
CA ALA A 87 -1.88 1.57 -13.37
C ALA A 87 -1.85 0.08 -12.95
N SER A 88 -1.16 -0.74 -13.74
CA SER A 88 -0.95 -2.17 -13.44
C SER A 88 -0.10 -2.37 -12.17
N SER A 89 0.93 -1.54 -11.97
CA SER A 89 1.76 -1.52 -10.76
C SER A 89 1.00 -0.96 -9.56
N LEU A 90 0.20 0.09 -9.75
CA LEU A 90 -0.63 0.67 -8.69
C LEU A 90 -1.69 -0.32 -8.19
N THR A 91 -2.25 -1.13 -9.09
CA THR A 91 -3.15 -2.24 -8.73
C THR A 91 -2.46 -3.26 -7.81
N LYS A 92 -1.22 -3.65 -8.15
CA LYS A 92 -0.41 -4.55 -7.30
C LYS A 92 -0.12 -3.92 -5.94
N TYR A 93 0.13 -2.61 -5.89
CA TYR A 93 0.34 -1.92 -4.61
C TYR A 93 -0.91 -1.90 -3.75
N LEU A 94 -2.09 -1.68 -4.32
CA LEU A 94 -3.35 -1.77 -3.57
C LEU A 94 -3.60 -3.18 -3.01
N HIS A 95 -3.19 -4.24 -3.71
CA HIS A 95 -3.21 -5.60 -3.15
C HIS A 95 -2.26 -5.75 -1.96
N GLY A 96 -1.05 -5.19 -2.05
CA GLY A 96 -0.10 -5.16 -0.94
C GLY A 96 -0.63 -4.40 0.28
N LEU A 97 -1.33 -3.28 0.08
CA LEU A 97 -1.95 -2.53 1.17
C LEU A 97 -3.10 -3.29 1.83
N LYS A 98 -3.91 -4.03 1.06
CA LYS A 98 -4.93 -4.93 1.62
C LYS A 98 -4.29 -6.03 2.47
N ALA A 99 -3.26 -6.69 1.96
CA ALA A 99 -2.54 -7.73 2.69
C ALA A 99 -1.88 -7.18 3.97
N TRP A 100 -1.41 -5.92 3.94
CA TRP A 100 -0.87 -5.23 5.11
C TRP A 100 -1.93 -5.07 6.21
N HIS A 101 -3.15 -4.68 5.84
CA HIS A 101 -4.28 -4.61 6.77
C HIS A 101 -4.66 -5.99 7.32
N THR A 102 -4.72 -7.02 6.45
CA THR A 102 -4.99 -8.40 6.87
C THR A 102 -3.96 -8.91 7.86
N PHE A 103 -2.67 -8.64 7.63
CA PHE A 103 -1.59 -9.06 8.53
C PHE A 103 -1.73 -8.40 9.92
N HIS A 104 -2.03 -7.10 9.96
CA HIS A 104 -2.20 -6.35 11.21
C HIS A 104 -3.60 -6.48 11.84
N ASN A 105 -4.45 -7.38 11.31
CA ASN A 105 -5.84 -7.55 11.74
C ASN A 105 -6.62 -6.21 11.81
N ALA A 106 -6.41 -5.34 10.81
CA ALA A 106 -7.07 -4.04 10.70
C ALA A 106 -8.02 -4.02 9.50
N ASP A 107 -9.09 -3.22 9.59
CA ASP A 107 -10.06 -3.11 8.51
C ASP A 107 -9.52 -2.32 7.31
N TYR A 108 -9.50 -2.94 6.13
CA TYR A 108 -9.24 -2.20 4.90
C TYR A 108 -10.51 -1.48 4.44
N PRO A 109 -10.45 -0.22 3.93
CA PRO A 109 -11.63 0.53 3.49
C PRO A 109 -12.20 -0.01 2.16
N HIS A 110 -12.88 -1.15 2.21
CA HIS A 110 -13.40 -1.89 1.04
C HIS A 110 -14.42 -1.10 0.20
N ALA A 111 -15.13 -0.15 0.81
CA ALA A 111 -16.07 0.74 0.12
C ALA A 111 -15.42 1.52 -1.04
N THR A 112 -14.10 1.69 -1.03
CA THR A 112 -13.35 2.40 -2.08
C THR A 112 -13.24 1.66 -3.41
N ALA A 113 -13.49 0.35 -3.44
CA ALA A 113 -13.14 -0.52 -4.57
C ALA A 113 -13.71 -0.05 -5.92
N LYS A 114 -15.00 0.34 -5.96
CA LYS A 114 -15.66 0.79 -7.21
C LYS A 114 -15.04 2.09 -7.75
N ARG A 115 -14.80 3.06 -6.87
CA ARG A 115 -14.23 4.36 -7.25
C ARG A 115 -12.76 4.24 -7.65
N VAL A 116 -11.97 3.47 -6.90
CA VAL A 116 -10.57 3.20 -7.24
C VAL A 116 -10.43 2.51 -8.59
N LYS A 117 -11.34 1.59 -8.94
CA LYS A 117 -11.35 0.95 -10.28
C LYS A 117 -11.48 1.98 -11.41
N LEU A 118 -12.33 3.00 -11.24
CA LEU A 118 -12.47 4.08 -12.22
C LEU A 118 -11.21 4.96 -12.29
N MET A 119 -10.61 5.27 -11.14
CA MET A 119 -9.36 6.05 -11.08
C MET A 119 -8.20 5.31 -11.79
N LEU A 120 -8.06 4.01 -11.55
CA LEU A 120 -7.06 3.17 -12.23
C LEU A 120 -7.28 3.11 -13.74
N LYS A 121 -8.54 3.04 -14.19
CA LYS A 121 -8.88 3.08 -15.62
C LYS A 121 -8.44 4.41 -16.26
N ALA A 122 -8.66 5.53 -15.56
CA ALA A 122 -8.23 6.84 -16.04
C ALA A 122 -6.69 6.94 -16.15
N SER A 123 -5.95 6.47 -15.14
CA SER A 123 -4.48 6.42 -15.22
C SER A 123 -3.99 5.51 -16.35
N GLY A 124 -4.62 4.35 -16.56
CA GLY A 124 -4.25 3.43 -17.64
C GLY A 124 -4.48 3.98 -19.05
N GLN A 125 -5.39 4.94 -19.24
CA GLN A 125 -5.56 5.64 -20.51
C GLN A 125 -4.41 6.61 -20.82
N GLN A 126 -3.67 7.04 -19.80
CA GLN A 126 -2.50 7.92 -19.94
C GLN A 126 -1.18 7.14 -19.99
N ASP A 127 -1.19 5.87 -19.60
CA ASP A 127 -0.05 4.95 -19.70
C ASP A 127 0.20 4.44 -21.14
N ALA A 128 -0.80 4.55 -22.03
CA ALA A 128 -0.83 3.97 -23.38
C ALA A 128 -0.42 4.99 -24.46
#